data_AF-A0A527YQZ3-F1
#
_entry.id   AF-A0A527YQZ3-F1
#
_cell.length_a   1.000
_cell.length_b   1.000
_cell.length_c   1.000
_cell.angle_alpha   90.00
_cell.angle_beta   90.00
_cell.angle_gamma   90.00
#
_symmetry.space_group_name_H-M   'P 1'
#
loop_
_entity.id
_entity.type
_entity.pdbx_description
1 polymer ?
#
loop_
_entity_poly.entity_id
_entity_poly.type
_entity_poly.pdbx_seq_one_letter_code
_entity_poly.pdbx_strand_id
1 'polypeptide(L)'
;TNAVSIRAFFKKVANVAVTTETARATIIQTRHRIPEHPLTSGQVLVYQVPIPEPLRFLEPRETETRKMHALEEYGLMHVKLYEDIARHGRIATTYAYPVKVEGRYVMD
;
A
#
# COMPACT_ATOMS: atom_id res chain seq x y z
N THR A 1 -14.98 15.11 -6.36
CA THR A 1 -14.35 13.78 -6.21
C THR A 1 -13.64 13.67 -4.86
N ASN A 2 -13.30 12.46 -4.39
CA ASN A 2 -12.81 12.19 -3.02
C ASN A 2 -11.62 13.07 -2.61
N ALA A 3 -10.60 13.23 -3.47
CA ALA A 3 -9.41 14.03 -3.18
C ALA A 3 -9.73 15.51 -2.92
N VAL A 4 -10.71 16.08 -3.65
CA VAL A 4 -11.17 17.46 -3.43
C VAL A 4 -11.87 17.58 -2.08
N SER A 5 -12.69 16.59 -1.71
CA SER A 5 -13.42 16.56 -0.44
C SER A 5 -12.47 16.53 0.75
N ILE A 6 -11.50 15.61 0.74
CA ILE A 6 -10.52 15.45 1.83
C ILE A 6 -9.65 16.72 1.98
N ARG A 7 -9.17 17.28 0.86
CA ARG A 7 -8.39 18.52 0.89
C ARG A 7 -9.20 19.69 1.43
N ALA A 8 -10.45 19.84 1.01
CA ALA A 8 -11.34 20.90 1.49
C ALA A 8 -11.66 20.74 2.99
N PHE A 9 -11.85 19.50 3.43
CA PHE A 9 -12.05 19.16 4.84
C PHE A 9 -10.85 19.63 5.68
N PHE A 10 -9.63 19.19 5.38
CA PHE A 10 -8.44 19.59 6.15
C PHE A 10 -8.15 21.09 6.07
N LYS A 11 -8.35 21.72 4.90
CA LYS A 11 -8.25 23.18 4.79
C LYS A 11 -9.20 23.88 5.76
N LYS A 12 -10.43 23.37 5.92
CA LYS A 12 -11.43 23.93 6.82
C LYS A 12 -11.15 23.66 8.30
N VAL A 13 -10.82 22.42 8.66
CA VAL A 13 -10.73 22.01 10.08
C VAL A 13 -9.36 22.24 10.70
N ALA A 14 -8.29 22.28 9.90
CA ALA A 14 -6.92 22.40 10.38
C ALA A 14 -6.22 23.69 9.93
N ASN A 15 -6.88 24.52 9.10
CA ASN A 15 -6.33 25.78 8.57
C ASN A 15 -4.91 25.63 7.97
N VAL A 16 -4.69 24.56 7.21
CA VAL A 16 -3.40 24.25 6.58
C VAL A 16 -3.31 24.83 5.17
N ALA A 17 -2.10 25.19 4.76
CA ALA A 17 -1.80 25.50 3.36
C ALA A 17 -1.98 24.24 2.50
N VAL A 18 -2.45 24.43 1.26
CA VAL A 18 -2.67 23.35 0.30
C VAL A 18 -1.93 23.64 -1.00
N THR A 19 -1.42 22.60 -1.63
CA THR A 19 -0.75 22.68 -2.93
C THR A 19 -1.14 21.47 -3.80
N THR A 20 -0.96 21.61 -5.11
CA THR A 20 -1.02 20.52 -6.09
C THR A 20 0.36 20.15 -6.61
N GLU A 21 1.41 20.84 -6.18
CA GLU A 21 2.79 20.62 -6.59
C GLU A 21 3.48 19.66 -5.61
N THR A 22 3.89 18.48 -6.08
CA THR A 22 4.53 17.45 -5.24
C THR A 22 5.76 17.98 -4.51
N ALA A 23 6.61 18.75 -5.19
CA ALA A 23 7.85 19.31 -4.63
C ALA A 23 7.62 20.28 -3.45
N ARG A 24 6.42 20.86 -3.34
CA ARG A 24 6.09 21.86 -2.31
C ARG A 24 5.27 21.28 -1.15
N ALA A 25 4.85 20.02 -1.26
CA ALA A 25 4.02 19.38 -0.23
C ALA A 25 4.89 18.85 0.90
N THR A 26 4.47 19.04 2.15
CA THR A 26 5.07 18.36 3.31
C THR A 26 4.34 17.08 3.67
N ILE A 27 3.03 17.02 3.42
CA ILE A 27 2.19 15.82 3.55
C ILE A 27 1.46 15.60 2.24
N ILE A 28 1.56 14.39 1.70
CA ILE A 28 0.88 13.95 0.49
C ILE A 28 -0.01 12.79 0.87
N GLN A 29 -1.33 12.98 0.83
CA GLN A 29 -2.28 11.88 1.00
C GLN A 29 -2.71 11.36 -0.37
N THR A 30 -2.54 10.06 -0.61
CA THR A 30 -2.77 9.44 -1.91
C THR A 30 -3.68 8.22 -1.82
N ARG A 31 -4.29 7.88 -2.95
CA ARG A 31 -5.01 6.63 -3.18
C ARG A 31 -4.52 6.04 -4.50
N HIS A 32 -3.92 4.86 -4.42
CA HIS A 32 -3.42 4.04 -5.55
C HIS A 32 -2.19 4.56 -6.32
N ARG A 33 -1.63 5.73 -6.02
CA ARG A 33 -0.51 6.30 -6.79
C ARG A 33 0.62 6.81 -5.92
N ILE A 34 1.83 6.64 -6.40
CA ILE A 34 3.02 7.36 -5.95
C ILE A 34 3.24 8.50 -6.97
N PRO A 35 3.58 9.72 -6.53
CA PRO A 35 3.96 10.77 -7.48
C PRO A 35 5.17 10.35 -8.32
N GLU A 36 5.17 10.74 -9.59
CA GLU A 36 6.35 10.52 -10.47
C GLU A 36 7.53 11.44 -10.08
N HIS A 37 7.22 12.61 -9.51
CA HIS A 37 8.25 13.50 -8.99
C HIS A 37 8.88 12.86 -7.73
N PRO A 38 10.22 12.70 -7.69
CA PRO A 38 10.89 12.08 -6.55
C PRO A 38 10.59 12.79 -5.23
N LEU A 39 10.42 12.01 -4.17
CA LEU A 39 10.21 12.56 -2.84
C LEU A 39 11.54 12.95 -2.20
N THR A 40 11.49 13.96 -1.35
CA THR A 40 12.64 14.45 -0.58
C THR A 40 12.45 14.22 0.91
N SER A 41 13.56 14.28 1.65
CA SER A 41 13.51 14.29 3.11
C SER A 41 12.58 15.40 3.63
N GLY A 42 11.88 15.12 4.72
CA GLY A 42 10.86 16.01 5.31
C GLY A 42 9.47 15.91 4.67
N GLN A 43 9.29 15.15 3.60
CA GLN A 43 7.97 14.83 3.05
C GLN A 43 7.41 13.54 3.64
N VAL A 44 6.10 13.50 3.87
CA VAL A 44 5.37 12.31 4.34
C VAL A 44 4.33 11.91 3.29
N LEU A 45 4.42 10.68 2.78
CA LEU A 45 3.43 10.08 1.89
C LEU A 45 2.50 9.16 2.68
N VAL A 46 1.19 9.44 2.63
CA VAL A 46 0.15 8.71 3.36
C VAL A 46 -0.75 7.99 2.38
N TYR A 47 -0.76 6.65 2.43
CA TYR A 47 -1.58 5.81 1.56
C TYR A 47 -2.95 5.52 2.19
N GLN A 48 -4.00 5.61 1.37
CA GLN A 48 -5.30 5.04 1.70
C GLN A 48 -5.30 3.56 1.33
N VAL A 49 -5.30 2.69 2.34
CA VAL A 49 -5.22 1.23 2.17
C VAL A 49 -6.58 0.59 2.51
N PRO A 50 -7.28 -0.03 1.54
CA PRO A 50 -8.56 -0.66 1.80
C PRO A 50 -8.43 -2.02 2.52
N ILE A 51 -7.38 -2.79 2.21
CA ILE A 51 -7.10 -4.11 2.80
C ILE A 51 -5.61 -4.09 3.18
N PRO A 52 -5.26 -4.00 4.48
CA PRO A 52 -3.86 -3.90 4.89
C PRO A 52 -3.13 -5.25 4.99
N GLU A 53 -3.84 -6.34 4.74
CA GLU A 53 -3.36 -7.71 4.94
C GLU A 53 -3.01 -8.34 3.58
N PRO A 54 -1.72 -8.47 3.22
CA PRO A 54 -1.30 -9.00 1.92
C PRO A 54 -1.68 -10.48 1.73
N LEU A 55 -1.91 -11.22 2.82
CA LEU A 55 -2.32 -12.62 2.78
C LEU A 55 -3.84 -12.80 2.72
N ARG A 56 -4.63 -11.71 2.73
CA ARG A 56 -6.08 -11.77 2.94
C ARG A 56 -6.83 -12.66 1.95
N PHE A 57 -6.35 -12.72 0.70
CA PHE A 57 -6.96 -13.55 -0.34
C PHE A 57 -6.49 -15.01 -0.34
N LEU A 58 -5.46 -15.33 0.45
CA LEU A 58 -4.95 -16.68 0.68
C LEU A 58 -5.52 -17.28 1.96
N GLU A 59 -5.58 -16.47 3.02
CA GLU A 59 -6.14 -16.82 4.31
C GLU A 59 -7.05 -15.68 4.81
N PRO A 60 -8.37 -15.89 4.84
CA PRO A 60 -9.31 -14.83 5.23
C PRO A 60 -9.34 -14.53 6.74
N ARG A 61 -8.76 -15.38 7.60
CA ARG A 61 -8.84 -15.24 9.06
C ARG A 61 -7.64 -14.46 9.59
N GLU A 62 -7.93 -13.33 10.22
CA GLU A 62 -6.90 -12.48 10.86
C GLU A 62 -6.16 -13.20 11.99
N THR A 63 -6.81 -14.12 12.69
CA THR A 63 -6.16 -14.95 13.72
C THR A 63 -5.05 -15.83 13.16
N GLU A 64 -5.17 -16.28 11.91
CA GLU A 64 -4.17 -17.11 11.24
C GLU A 64 -3.12 -16.25 10.55
N THR A 65 -3.50 -15.21 9.80
CA THR A 65 -2.51 -14.32 9.16
C THR A 65 -1.61 -13.63 10.18
N ARG A 66 -2.14 -13.28 11.36
CA ARG A 66 -1.33 -12.76 12.48
C ARG A 66 -0.25 -13.75 12.93
N LYS A 67 -0.56 -15.05 13.01
CA LYS A 67 0.44 -16.08 13.37
C LYS A 67 1.48 -16.22 12.25
N MET A 68 1.04 -16.21 11.00
CA MET A 68 1.94 -16.30 9.85
C MET A 68 2.93 -15.13 9.83
N HIS A 69 2.47 -13.90 10.08
CA HIS A 69 3.36 -12.74 10.23
C HIS A 69 4.31 -12.87 11.43
N ALA A 70 3.85 -13.43 12.55
CA ALA A 70 4.67 -13.62 13.74
C ALA A 70 5.78 -14.67 13.53
N LEU A 71 5.52 -15.69 12.73
CA LEU A 71 6.42 -16.82 12.47
C LEU A 71 7.15 -16.73 11.11
N GLU A 72 6.97 -15.65 10.35
CA GLU A 72 7.54 -15.45 9.01
C GLU A 72 7.09 -16.53 7.98
N GLU A 73 5.87 -17.05 8.13
CA GLU A 73 5.33 -18.14 7.29
C GLU A 73 4.74 -17.62 5.97
N TYR A 74 5.57 -16.99 5.13
CA TYR A 74 5.12 -16.42 3.84
C TYR A 74 5.14 -17.38 2.65
N GLY A 75 5.37 -18.68 2.90
CA GLY A 75 5.44 -19.70 1.85
C GLY A 75 4.21 -19.74 0.93
N LEU A 76 3.01 -19.51 1.48
CA LEU A 76 1.76 -19.45 0.70
C LEU A 76 1.78 -18.35 -0.37
N MET A 77 2.47 -17.23 -0.14
CA MET A 77 2.60 -16.18 -1.14
C MET A 77 3.45 -16.64 -2.34
N HIS A 78 4.55 -17.34 -2.09
CA HIS A 78 5.39 -17.90 -3.15
C HIS A 78 4.63 -18.95 -3.98
N VAL A 79 3.84 -19.80 -3.33
CA VAL A 79 2.98 -20.77 -4.01
C VAL A 79 2.01 -20.06 -4.94
N LYS A 80 1.31 -19.02 -4.47
CA LYS A 80 0.38 -18.24 -5.30
C LYS A 80 1.06 -17.63 -6.53
N LEU A 81 2.22 -17.00 -6.37
CA LEU A 81 2.94 -16.40 -7.49
C LEU A 81 3.38 -17.45 -8.51
N TYR A 82 3.78 -18.63 -8.05
CA TYR A 82 4.14 -19.74 -8.91
C TYR A 82 2.92 -20.33 -9.64
N GLU A 83 1.78 -20.48 -8.96
CA GLU A 83 0.51 -20.91 -9.57
C GLU A 83 0.07 -19.97 -10.69
N ASP A 84 0.20 -18.66 -10.51
CA ASP A 84 -0.09 -17.68 -11.57
C ASP A 84 0.78 -17.94 -12.82
N ILE A 85 2.09 -18.10 -12.62
CA ILE A 85 3.03 -18.36 -13.71
C ILE A 85 2.69 -19.68 -14.41
N ALA A 86 2.42 -20.74 -13.64
CA ALA A 86 2.09 -22.04 -14.17
C ALA A 86 0.78 -22.04 -14.99
N ARG A 87 -0.23 -21.27 -14.57
CA ARG A 87 -1.53 -21.19 -15.26
C ARG A 87 -1.57 -20.19 -16.41
N HIS A 88 -0.84 -19.09 -16.30
CA HIS A 88 -0.99 -17.93 -17.18
C HIS A 88 0.30 -17.52 -17.91
N GLY A 89 1.43 -18.17 -17.64
CA GLY A 89 2.75 -17.81 -18.17
C GLY A 89 3.31 -16.50 -17.60
N ARG A 90 2.61 -15.86 -16.65
CA ARG A 90 2.97 -14.61 -16.00
C ARG A 90 2.26 -14.48 -14.66
N ILE A 91 2.77 -13.62 -13.79
CA ILE A 91 2.09 -13.25 -12.54
C ILE A 91 0.81 -12.48 -12.88
N ALA A 92 -0.31 -12.84 -12.27
CA ALA A 92 -1.62 -12.26 -12.55
C ALA A 92 -1.90 -11.01 -11.69
N THR A 93 -1.19 -10.83 -10.57
CA THR A 93 -1.31 -9.62 -9.73
C THR A 93 -0.77 -8.39 -10.46
N THR A 94 -1.63 -7.40 -10.74
CA THR A 94 -1.27 -6.18 -11.49
C THR A 94 -1.18 -4.91 -10.63
N TYR A 95 -1.76 -4.91 -9.42
CA TYR A 95 -1.70 -3.84 -8.42
C TYR A 95 -1.78 -4.48 -7.03
N ALA A 96 -1.45 -3.71 -5.97
CA ALA A 96 -1.34 -4.25 -4.61
C ALA A 96 -0.41 -5.48 -4.60
N TYR A 97 0.76 -5.31 -5.22
CA TYR A 97 1.73 -6.37 -5.40
C TYR A 97 2.55 -6.50 -4.11
N PRO A 98 2.62 -7.68 -3.49
CA PRO A 98 3.25 -7.85 -2.19
C PRO A 98 4.75 -7.53 -2.25
N VAL A 99 5.23 -6.77 -1.27
CA VAL A 99 6.65 -6.40 -1.15
C VAL A 99 7.23 -6.94 0.16
N LYS A 100 8.53 -7.23 0.18
CA LYS A 100 9.24 -7.57 1.43
C LYS A 100 9.98 -6.35 1.96
N VAL A 101 9.57 -5.86 3.12
CA VAL A 101 10.12 -4.67 3.79
C VAL A 101 11.16 -5.07 4.81
N GLU A 102 12.31 -4.40 4.80
CA GLU A 102 13.44 -4.65 5.71
C GLU A 102 13.86 -6.14 5.78
N GLY A 103 13.72 -6.85 4.66
CA GLY A 103 14.07 -8.27 4.56
C GLY A 103 13.16 -9.23 5.31
N ARG A 104 12.16 -8.74 6.05
CA ARG A 104 11.37 -9.52 7.03
C ARG A 104 9.87 -9.56 6.73
N TYR A 105 9.18 -8.41 6.72
CA TYR A 105 7.72 -8.40 6.64
C TYR A 105 7.25 -8.36 5.19
N VAL A 106 6.34 -9.25 4.82
CA VAL A 106 5.55 -9.07 3.59
C VAL A 106 4.46 -8.04 3.87
N MET A 107 4.32 -7.05 2.98
CA MET A 107 3.39 -5.92 3.09
C MET A 107 2.62 -5.74 1.78
N ASP A 108 1.39 -5.22 1.88
CA ASP A 108 0.58 -4.73 0.75
C ASP A 108 1.06 -3.36 0.25
#